data_AF-A0A2D8AGB2-F1
#
_entry.id   AF-A0A2D8AGB2-F1
#
_cell.length_a   1.000
_cell.length_b   1.000
_cell.length_c   1.000
_cell.angle_alpha   90.00
_cell.angle_beta   90.00
_cell.angle_gamma   90.00
#
_symmetry.space_group_name_H-M   'P 1'
#
loop_
_entity.id
_entity.type
_entity.pdbx_description
1 polymer ?
#
loop_
_entity_poly.entity_id
_entity_poly.type
_entity_poly.pdbx_seq_one_letter_code
_entity_poly.pdbx_strand_id
1 'polypeptide(L)' 'MSLIMLDLDHFKRINDQHGHAAGDAVLTHVSRLMLATVREADIAARMGGEEFVLLLPQT' A
#
# COMPACT_ATOMS: atom_id res chain seq x y z
N MET A 1 17.79 -7.27 7.27
CA MET A 1 16.71 -7.63 6.31
C MET A 1 15.42 -7.91 7.06
N SER A 2 14.43 -7.05 6.84
CA SER A 2 13.11 -7.13 7.44
C SER A 2 12.03 -7.04 6.36
N LEU A 3 10.84 -7.54 6.68
CA LEU A 3 9.65 -7.45 5.84
C LEU A 3 8.54 -6.79 6.64
N ILE A 4 7.82 -5.85 6.02
CA ILE A 4 6.60 -5.28 6.57
C ILE A 4 5.45 -5.65 5.65
N MET A 5 4.41 -6.24 6.21
CA MET A 5 3.13 -6.44 5.53
C MET A 5 2.15 -5.36 6.01
N LEU A 6 1.45 -4.73 5.07
CA LEU A 6 0.43 -3.74 5.34
C LEU A 6 -0.88 -4.17 4.69
N ASP A 7 -1.97 -4.01 5.43
CA ASP A 7 -3.34 -4.20 4.95
C ASP A 7 -4.10 -2.89 5.19
N LEU A 8 -4.90 -2.45 4.21
CA LEU A 8 -5.71 -1.24 4.37
C LEU A 8 -7.01 -1.58 5.09
N ASP A 9 -7.05 -1.31 6.39
CA ASP A 9 -8.22 -1.55 7.22
C ASP A 9 -9.50 -0.98 6.62
N HIS A 10 -10.53 -1.83 6.54
CA HIS A 10 -11.85 -1.45 6.06
C HIS A 10 -11.90 -0.90 4.63
N PHE A 11 -10.93 -1.21 3.76
CA PHE A 11 -10.91 -0.70 2.38
C PHE A 11 -12.17 -1.06 1.60
N LYS A 12 -12.76 -2.24 1.83
CA LYS A 12 -14.08 -2.59 1.27
C LYS A 12 -15.18 -1.56 1.59
N ARG A 13 -15.19 -0.94 2.78
CA ARG A 13 -16.18 0.10 3.12
C ARG A 13 -16.03 1.33 2.24
N ILE A 14 -14.81 1.67 1.82
CA ILE A 14 -14.57 2.77 0.88
C ILE A 14 -15.18 2.41 -0.48
N ASN A 15 -14.93 1.20 -0.98
CA ASN A 15 -15.54 0.73 -2.24
C ASN A 15 -17.07 0.71 -2.17
N ASP A 16 -17.63 0.22 -1.06
CA ASP A 16 -19.08 0.10 -0.90
C ASP A 16 -19.76 1.48 -0.78
N GLN A 17 -19.10 2.46 -0.15
CA GLN A 17 -19.67 3.81 0.08
C GLN A 17 -19.40 4.80 -1.06
N HIS A 18 -18.26 4.68 -1.73
CA HIS A 18 -17.77 5.67 -2.69
C HIS A 18 -17.49 5.09 -4.09
N GLY A 19 -17.66 3.79 -4.28
CA GLY A 19 -17.40 3.09 -5.53
C GLY A 19 -15.93 2.74 -5.73
N HIS A 20 -15.69 1.80 -6.65
CA HIS A 20 -14.35 1.25 -6.92
C HIS A 20 -13.36 2.31 -7.42
N ALA A 21 -13.82 3.33 -8.16
CA ALA A 21 -12.97 4.43 -8.61
C ALA A 21 -12.37 5.22 -7.43
N ALA A 22 -13.10 5.36 -6.32
CA ALA A 22 -12.57 5.97 -5.10
C ALA A 22 -11.54 5.06 -4.42
N GLY A 23 -11.80 3.74 -4.40
CA GLY A 23 -10.83 2.75 -3.93
C GLY A 23 -9.51 2.81 -4.71
N ASP A 24 -9.58 2.88 -6.04
CA ASP A 24 -8.41 3.01 -6.92
C ASP A 24 -7.62 4.29 -6.63
N ALA A 25 -8.31 5.40 -6.38
CA ALA A 25 -7.69 6.65 -5.98
C ALA A 25 -6.97 6.52 -4.62
N VAL A 26 -7.57 5.84 -3.65
CA VAL A 26 -6.95 5.57 -2.34
C VAL A 26 -5.71 4.69 -2.49
N LEU A 27 -5.79 3.58 -3.22
CA LEU A 27 -4.64 2.69 -3.47
C LEU A 27 -3.48 3.42 -4.16
N THR A 28 -3.80 4.28 -5.14
CA THR A 28 -2.82 5.12 -5.83
C THR A 28 -2.17 6.11 -4.86
N HIS A 29 -2.96 6.75 -4.00
CA HIS A 29 -2.46 7.71 -3.03
C HIS A 29 -1.54 7.04 -2.00
N VAL A 30 -1.96 5.91 -1.43
CA VAL A 30 -1.16 5.11 -0.51
C VAL A 30 0.15 4.66 -1.15
N SER A 31 0.11 4.18 -2.39
CA SER A 31 1.33 3.75 -3.11
C SER A 31 2.33 4.90 -3.25
N ARG A 32 1.86 6.12 -3.56
CA ARG A 32 2.72 7.31 -3.64
C ARG A 32 3.30 7.69 -2.28
N LEU A 33 2.51 7.60 -1.21
CA LEU A 33 2.99 7.84 0.14
C LEU A 33 4.08 6.84 0.55
N MET A 34 3.89 5.56 0.26
CA MET A 34 4.91 4.54 0.50
C MET A 34 6.21 4.87 -0.23
N LEU A 35 6.15 5.13 -1.54
CA LEU A 35 7.33 5.48 -2.33
C LEU A 35 8.03 6.77 -1.86
N ALA A 36 7.30 7.73 -1.29
CA ALA A 36 7.87 8.97 -0.76
C ALA A 36 8.49 8.82 0.63
N THR A 37 8.23 7.72 1.35
CA THR A 37 8.64 7.52 2.75
C THR A 37 9.75 6.48 2.91
N VAL A 38 9.88 5.55 1.96
CA VAL A 38 10.92 4.52 1.97
C VAL A 38 12.23 5.02 1.36
N ARG A 39 13.35 4.35 1.65
CA ARG A 39 14.66 4.64 1.06
C ARG A 39 14.74 4.08 -0.36
N GLU A 40 15.70 4.54 -1.14
CA GLU A 40 15.92 4.05 -2.52
C GLU A 40 16.23 2.54 -2.58
N ALA A 41 16.88 2.00 -1.55
CA ALA A 41 17.21 0.57 -1.45
C ALA A 41 16.04 -0.30 -0.98
N ASP A 42 14.96 0.31 -0.47
CA ASP A 42 13.78 -0.41 0.01
C ASP A 42 12.83 -0.68 -1.18
N ILE A 43 12.14 -1.81 -1.14
CA ILE A 43 11.21 -2.20 -2.20
C ILE A 43 9.79 -2.14 -1.66
N ALA A 44 8.94 -1.31 -2.29
CA ALA A 44 7.51 -1.29 -2.04
C ALA A 44 6.76 -2.03 -3.16
N ALA A 45 5.88 -2.96 -2.79
CA ALA A 45 5.09 -3.74 -3.73
C ALA A 45 3.64 -3.88 -3.26
N ARG A 46 2.71 -3.97 -4.22
CA ARG A 46 1.32 -4.38 -3.96
C ARG A 46 1.21 -5.88 -4.19
N MET A 47 0.80 -6.62 -3.16
CA MET A 47 0.70 -8.09 -3.20
C MET A 47 -0.70 -8.57 -3.56
N GLY A 48 -1.73 -7.80 -3.18
CA GLY A 48 -3.13 -8.19 -3.33
C GLY A 48 -4.04 -7.02 -3.66
N GLY A 49 -5.33 -7.17 -3.35
CA GLY A 49 -6.34 -6.14 -3.56
C GLY A 49 -6.01 -4.87 -2.77
N GLU A 50 -5.92 -4.98 -1.46
CA GLU A 50 -5.64 -3.88 -0.54
C GLU A 50 -4.35 -4.08 0.28
N GLU A 51 -3.60 -5.14 -0.04
CA GLU A 51 -2.39 -5.58 0.67
C GLU A 51 -1.10 -5.09 -0.02
N PHE A 52 -0.19 -4.56 0.80
CA PHE A 52 1.13 -4.07 0.40
C PHE A 52 2.24 -4.73 1.21
N VAL A 53 3.45 -4.72 0.64
CA VAL A 53 4.65 -5.24 1.28
C VAL A 53 5.80 -4.26 1.07
N LEU A 54 6.57 -4.05 2.14
CA LEU A 54 7.88 -3.40 2.09
C LEU A 54 8.97 -4.41 2.41
N LEU A 55 9.93 -4.57 1.52
CA LEU A 55 11.18 -5.29 1.79
C LEU A 55 12.27 -4.27 2.14
N LEU A 56 12.84 -4.42 3.33
CA LEU A 56 13.86 -3.55 3.88
C LEU A 56 15.19 -4.33 3.99
N PRO A 57 16.02 -4.34 2.94
CA PRO A 57 17.22 -5.18 2.91
C PRO A 57 18.29 -4.73 3.91
N GLN A 58 18.33 -3.44 4.27
CA GLN A 58 19.38 -2.80 5.07
C GLN A 58 18.90 -2.32 6.45
N THR A 59 17.96 -3.04 7.05
CA THR A 59 17.60 -2.91 8.47
C THR A 59 18.52 -3.71 9.38
#